data_AF-A0A660MI48-F1
#
_entry.id   AF-A0A660MI48-F1
#
_cell.length_a   1.000
_cell.length_b   1.000
_cell.length_c   1.000
_cell.angle_alpha   90.00
_cell.angle_beta   90.00
_cell.angle_gamma   90.00
#
_symmetry.space_group_name_H-M   'P 1'
#
loop_
_entity.id
_entity.type
_entity.pdbx_description
1 polymer ?
#
loop_
_entity_poly.entity_id
_entity_poly.type
_entity_poly.pdbx_seq_one_letter_code
_entity_poly.pdbx_strand_id
1 'polypeptide(L)' 'QMIRIHLDDEHRVFPRISGDKHRFSVRFMTQENPEERAKQVETPVRFALQTCVL' A
#
# COMPACT_ATOMS: atom_id res chain seq x y z
N GLN A 1 7.73 3.91 -15.84
CA GLN A 1 6.61 2.99 -15.52
C GLN A 1 5.96 3.45 -14.23
N MET A 2 4.64 3.38 -14.14
CA MET A 2 3.84 3.78 -12.97
C MET A 2 3.13 2.55 -12.42
N ILE A 3 2.86 2.51 -11.12
CA ILE A 3 1.94 1.51 -10.53
C ILE A 3 0.74 2.22 -9.93
N ARG A 4 -0.44 1.60 -10.05
CA ARG A 4 -1.67 2.03 -9.40
C ARG A 4 -2.14 0.91 -8.47
N ILE A 5 -2.42 1.28 -7.22
CA ILE A 5 -2.95 0.37 -6.20
C ILE A 5 -4.38 0.84 -5.90
N HIS A 6 -5.33 -0.07 -6.04
CA HIS A 6 -6.73 0.16 -5.73
C HIS A 6 -7.06 -0.54 -4.41
N LEU A 7 -7.66 0.20 -3.49
CA LEU A 7 -8.07 -0.25 -2.17
C LEU A 7 -9.57 -0.03 -2.00
N ASP A 8 -10.21 -0.89 -1.23
CA ASP A 8 -11.61 -0.71 -0.86
C ASP A 8 -11.74 0.40 0.18
N ASP A 9 -12.75 1.27 0.04
CA ASP A 9 -12.98 2.42 0.93
C ASP A 9 -13.18 2.02 2.40
N GLU A 10 -13.62 0.77 2.65
CA GLU A 10 -13.83 0.24 4.00
C GLU A 10 -12.52 -0.05 4.75
N HIS A 11 -11.40 -0.22 4.03
CA HIS A 11 -10.12 -0.51 4.66
C HIS A 11 -9.39 0.78 4.99
N ARG A 12 -9.27 1.09 6.30
CA ARG A 12 -8.45 2.19 6.84
C ARG A 12 -6.95 1.89 6.74
N VAL A 13 -6.48 1.58 5.54
CA VAL A 13 -5.11 1.18 5.26
C VAL A 13 -4.55 1.99 4.10
N PHE A 14 -3.22 2.15 4.07
CA PHE A 14 -2.53 2.81 2.97
C PHE A 14 -1.25 2.05 2.61
N PRO A 15 -0.82 2.12 1.33
CA PRO A 15 0.40 1.44 0.91
C PRO A 15 1.63 2.30 1.23
N ARG A 16 2.61 1.71 1.89
CA ARG A 16 4.00 2.18 1.89
C ARG A 16 4.77 1.37 0.85
N ILE A 17 5.33 2.07 -0.14
CA ILE A 17 5.96 1.44 -1.30
C ILE A 17 7.45 1.72 -1.28
N SER A 18 8.25 0.67 -1.48
CA SER A 18 9.69 0.78 -1.76
C SER A 18 10.00 0.08 -3.07
N GLY A 19 11.01 0.54 -3.80
CA GLY A 19 11.44 -0.04 -5.07
C GLY A 19 12.94 -0.30 -5.11
N ASP A 20 13.33 -1.38 -5.77
CA ASP A 20 14.72 -1.69 -6.14
C ASP A 20 14.78 -2.28 -7.55
N LYS A 21 15.52 -1.62 -8.46
CA LYS A 21 15.62 -1.95 -9.88
C LYS A 21 14.24 -2.17 -10.55
N HIS A 22 13.89 -3.42 -10.83
CA HIS A 22 12.64 -3.84 -11.49
C HIS A 22 11.62 -4.42 -10.50
N ARG A 23 11.92 -4.41 -9.20
CA ARG A 23 11.08 -4.96 -8.14
C ARG A 23 10.57 -3.84 -7.26
N PHE A 24 9.38 -4.04 -6.72
CA PHE A 24 8.82 -3.19 -5.68
C PHE A 24 8.22 -4.05 -4.58
N SER A 25 8.14 -3.46 -3.39
CA SER A 25 7.48 -4.04 -2.24
C SER A 25 6.40 -3.08 -1.77
N VAL A 26 5.21 -3.62 -1.55
CA VAL A 26 4.07 -2.89 -1.00
C VAL A 26 3.85 -3.40 0.41
N ARG A 27 3.91 -2.51 1.39
CA ARG A 27 3.56 -2.80 2.78
C ARG A 27 2.32 -1.99 3.15
N PHE A 28 1.23 -2.68 3.49
CA PHE A 28 0.02 -2.01 3.95
C PHE A 28 0.18 -1.60 5.42
N MET A 29 -0.13 -0.33 5.68
CA MET A 29 0.00 0.31 6.98
C MET A 29 -1.37 0.81 7.42
N THR A 30 -1.58 0.90 8.73
CA THR A 30 -2.71 1.59 9.35
C THR A 30 -2.20 2.66 10.30
N GLN A 31 -2.98 3.72 10.44
CA GLN A 31 -2.70 4.83 11.34
C GLN A 31 -4.03 5.44 11.78
N GLU A 32 -4.44 5.16 13.01
CA GLU A 32 -5.67 5.74 13.59
C GLU A 32 -5.43 7.16 14.10
N ASN A 33 -4.24 7.40 14.65
CA ASN A 33 -3.80 8.70 15.16
C ASN A 33 -2.60 9.20 14.34
N PRO A 34 -2.72 10.35 13.62
CA PRO A 34 -1.62 10.94 12.85
C PRO A 34 -0.36 11.27 13.65
N GLU A 35 -0.49 11.54 14.95
CA GLU A 35 0.62 11.84 15.85
C GLU A 35 1.41 10.58 16.26
N GLU A 36 0.85 9.39 16.03
CA GLU A 36 1.49 8.12 16.34
C GLU A 36 2.16 7.50 15.11
N ARG A 37 3.18 6.66 15.34
CA ARG A 37 3.83 5.93 14.26
C ARG A 37 2.87 4.91 13.65
N ALA A 38 2.68 5.00 12.32
CA ALA A 38 1.93 4.01 11.56
C ALA A 38 2.47 2.58 11.76
N LYS A 39 1.55 1.61 11.88
CA LYS A 39 1.83 0.20 12.13
C LYS A 39 1.52 -0.64 10.90
N GLN A 40 2.25 -1.73 10.70
CA GLN A 40 1.95 -2.65 9.60
C GLN A 40 0.66 -3.39 9.92
N VAL A 41 -0.19 -3.56 8.91
CA VAL A 41 -1.40 -4.38 9.03
C VAL A 41 -0.99 -5.86 9.07
N GLU A 42 -1.51 -6.61 10.04
CA GLU A 42 -1.24 -8.05 10.20
C GLU A 42 -2.32 -8.93 9.58
N THR A 43 -3.46 -8.34 9.22
CA THR A 43 -4.56 -9.02 8.52
C THR A 43 -4.37 -8.97 7.00
N PRO A 44 -4.93 -9.93 6.25
CA PRO A 44 -4.94 -9.87 4.79
C PRO A 44 -5.66 -8.61 4.30
N VAL A 45 -5.05 -7.92 3.33
CA VAL A 45 -5.64 -6.75 2.66
C VAL A 45 -6.04 -7.18 1.25
N ARG A 46 -7.31 -6.97 0.88
CA ARG A 46 -7.76 -7.11 -0.50
C ARG A 46 -7.40 -5.84 -1.27
N PHE A 47 -6.74 -6.01 -2.41
CA PHE A 47 -6.32 -4.89 -3.26
C PHE A 47 -6.21 -5.34 -4.71
N ALA A 48 -6.26 -4.39 -5.64
CA ALA A 48 -5.87 -4.60 -7.02
C ALA A 48 -4.63 -3.78 -7.37
N LEU A 49 -3.79 -4.34 -8.23
CA LEU A 49 -2.56 -3.72 -8.70
C LEU A 49 -2.56 -3.64 -10.21
N GLN A 50 -2.25 -2.47 -10.74
CA GLN A 50 -2.05 -2.24 -12.16
C GLN A 50 -0.65 -1.68 -12.40
N THR A 51 0.12 -2.33 -13.27
CA THR A 51 1.35 -1.79 -13.82
C THR A 51 1.01 -0.99 -15.08
N CYS A 52 1.33 0.29 -15.06
CA CYS A 52 1.10 1.20 -16.18
C CYS A 52 2.40 1.34 -16.97
N VAL A 53 2.41 0.72 -18.15
CA VAL A 53 3.40 0.96 -19.21
C VAL A 53 2.86 2.09 -20.10
N LEU A 54 3.73 3.06 -20.39
CA LEU A 54 3.50 4.07 -21.42
C LEU A 54 3.79 3.46 -22.79
#